data_AF-A0A819BTD1-F1
#
_entry.id   AF-A0A819BTD1-F1
#
_cell.length_a   1.000
_cell.length_b   1.000
_cell.length_c   1.000
_cell.angle_alpha   90.00
_cell.angle_beta   90.00
_cell.angle_gamma   90.00
#
_symmetry.space_group_name_H-M   'P 1'
#
loop_
_entity.id
_entity.type
_entity.pdbx_description
1 polymer ?
#
loop_
_entity_poly.entity_id
_entity_poly.type
_entity_poly.pdbx_seq_one_letter_code
_entity_poly.pdbx_strand_id
1 'polypeptide(L)'
;MFSYGRCYEYYIRYIRYLLKSIRRRKIHQLLGFLCLIIGLSFIFNILPSTDFFQSSLSSKSQQTVISSKSENTNNNNNNNNNNNPLSTIERSTMALEKLKELLASVMSSNDQPWIWIPTEQYPSVPYQPTSLLNQHIPKPLYNNTDLPKSVKNEVNRVCKRLTQANETGGKIWCELFKNSYTDTLATTTTILDDNTTFIITGDIDLMWLRDSSAQVHQYLTLWNDSEIQKIIEGLIRRQIQFIFSNPYGSSFRLTLRPNPPSDDSLEPIHTRKGRNLHVAMHNYELDSLCYHIRLSYSWWKQSQRINVFNHQWLTAISIIIQIMIIEQHHSQISPYRYTELDNNHQGSTVNYTGMTWSAFRPSDDQTRYGYLIPSNMMACVVLEQLIEMIKKIFPEKIQLLKQISQLREDILSGINKYGIVNHEKYGKIYAFETDGFFQNLLIDDANIPSLLSASYLGFKTSYDPLNQLIQSTRQFVLSKYNPLFFQGKYAWGIGSQHTQKNYVWPMAIIMEGLTISIDNNTIKDLDSVWQRLEISHANTFSMHESFNIDNPRDFTRRWFAWVDSLFAELILTHLEQLEDWLRYRRSI
;
A
#
# COMPACT_ATOMS: atom_id res chain seq x y z
N MET A 1 6.58 -15.90 -43.62
CA MET A 1 6.27 -14.72 -44.47
C MET A 1 4.77 -14.37 -44.48
N PHE A 2 4.07 -14.49 -43.33
CA PHE A 2 2.61 -14.26 -43.25
C PHE A 2 2.15 -13.55 -41.95
N SER A 3 3.01 -12.74 -41.33
CA SER A 3 2.68 -12.00 -40.10
C SER A 3 2.80 -10.46 -40.20
N TYR A 4 3.24 -9.91 -41.34
CA TYR A 4 3.35 -8.45 -41.52
C TYR A 4 2.10 -7.77 -42.10
N GLY A 5 1.15 -8.54 -42.66
CA GLY A 5 -0.04 -7.98 -43.32
C GLY A 5 -1.12 -7.43 -42.38
N ARG A 6 -1.24 -7.96 -41.15
CA ARG A 6 -2.30 -7.53 -40.20
C ARG A 6 -1.97 -6.25 -39.43
N CYS A 7 -0.68 -5.97 -39.18
CA CYS A 7 -0.27 -4.71 -38.53
C CYS A 7 -0.44 -3.50 -39.46
N TYR A 8 -0.24 -3.68 -40.77
CA TYR A 8 -0.39 -2.60 -41.75
C TYR A 8 -1.86 -2.17 -41.91
N GLU A 9 -2.80 -3.12 -41.89
CA GLU A 9 -4.24 -2.81 -41.94
C GLU A 9 -4.73 -2.03 -40.72
N TYR A 10 -4.23 -2.35 -39.51
CA TYR A 10 -4.54 -1.61 -38.29
C TYR A 10 -3.98 -0.18 -38.32
N TYR A 11 -2.76 -0.01 -38.82
CA TYR A 11 -2.13 1.30 -38.98
C TYR A 11 -2.88 2.18 -39.99
N ILE A 12 -3.30 1.61 -41.13
CA ILE A 12 -4.11 2.31 -42.15
C ILE A 12 -5.50 2.68 -41.60
N ARG A 13 -6.14 1.81 -40.81
CA ARG A 13 -7.43 2.11 -40.16
C ARG A 13 -7.31 3.21 -39.11
N TYR A 14 -6.23 3.22 -38.33
CA TYR A 14 -5.94 4.25 -37.34
C TYR A 14 -5.66 5.61 -38.00
N ILE A 15 -4.88 5.65 -39.08
CA ILE A 15 -4.65 6.86 -39.87
C ILE A 15 -5.95 7.37 -40.51
N ARG A 16 -6.81 6.50 -41.05
CA ARG A 16 -8.11 6.91 -41.59
C ARG A 16 -9.04 7.47 -40.51
N TYR A 17 -9.02 6.93 -39.29
CA TYR A 17 -9.76 7.45 -38.14
C TYR A 17 -9.26 8.85 -37.72
N LEU A 18 -7.94 9.03 -37.66
CA LEU A 18 -7.29 10.32 -37.40
C LEU A 18 -7.61 11.37 -38.47
N LEU A 19 -7.53 11.00 -39.76
CA LEU A 19 -7.88 11.90 -40.88
C LEU A 19 -9.37 12.29 -40.86
N LYS A 20 -10.26 11.41 -40.39
CA LYS A 20 -11.70 11.71 -40.20
C LYS A 20 -11.93 12.69 -39.04
N SER A 21 -11.09 12.64 -38.02
CA SER A 21 -11.11 13.54 -36.86
C SER A 21 -10.52 14.94 -37.19
N ILE A 22 -9.50 14.98 -38.06
CA ILE A 22 -8.87 16.21 -38.57
C ILE A 22 -9.84 17.07 -39.39
N ARG A 23 -10.82 16.46 -40.06
CA ARG A 23 -11.86 17.19 -40.82
C ARG A 23 -12.82 18.03 -39.95
N ARG A 24 -12.73 17.97 -38.62
CA ARG A 24 -13.65 18.61 -37.68
C ARG A 24 -13.04 19.67 -36.75
N ARG A 25 -11.75 20.03 -36.85
CA ARG A 25 -11.13 21.03 -35.94
C ARG A 25 -10.20 22.02 -36.66
N LYS A 26 -10.15 23.25 -36.12
CA LYS A 26 -9.55 24.46 -36.72
C LYS A 26 -8.04 24.32 -36.99
N ILE A 27 -7.60 24.92 -38.10
CA ILE A 27 -6.28 24.88 -38.76
C ILE A 27 -5.07 25.18 -37.84
N HIS A 28 -5.25 25.85 -36.70
CA HIS A 28 -4.14 26.19 -35.79
C HIS A 28 -3.60 25.00 -34.97
N GLN A 29 -4.37 23.93 -34.78
CA GLN A 29 -3.89 22.71 -34.12
C GLN A 29 -3.03 21.83 -35.06
N LEU A 30 -3.19 21.98 -36.38
CA LEU A 30 -2.40 21.26 -37.39
C LEU A 30 -0.94 21.74 -37.44
N LEU A 31 -0.70 23.04 -37.27
CA LEU A 31 0.65 23.62 -37.26
C LEU A 31 1.46 23.16 -36.04
N GLY A 32 0.83 23.11 -34.86
CA GLY A 32 1.48 22.59 -33.65
C GLY A 32 1.82 21.10 -33.75
N PHE A 33 0.97 20.32 -34.41
CA PHE A 33 1.19 18.88 -34.60
C PHE A 33 2.28 18.59 -35.64
N LEU A 34 2.38 19.41 -36.70
CA LEU A 34 3.45 19.31 -37.69
C LEU A 34 4.82 19.61 -37.07
N CYS A 35 4.91 20.61 -36.20
CA CYS A 35 6.13 20.92 -35.44
C CYS A 35 6.53 19.78 -34.49
N LEU A 36 5.55 19.09 -33.90
CA LEU A 36 5.80 17.93 -33.03
C LEU A 36 6.34 16.73 -33.81
N ILE A 37 5.81 16.47 -35.01
CA ILE A 37 6.28 15.40 -35.90
C ILE A 37 7.69 15.71 -36.43
N ILE A 38 7.97 16.96 -36.80
CA ILE A 38 9.31 17.38 -37.26
C ILE A 38 10.33 17.29 -36.11
N GLY A 39 9.94 17.68 -34.89
CA GLY A 39 10.77 17.54 -33.69
C GLY A 39 11.07 16.08 -33.34
N LEU A 40 10.06 15.20 -33.40
CA LEU A 40 10.24 13.76 -33.15
C LEU A 40 11.08 13.08 -34.25
N SER A 41 10.99 13.54 -35.50
CA SER A 41 11.79 13.00 -36.61
C SER A 41 13.30 13.30 -36.46
N PHE A 42 13.65 14.44 -35.86
CA PHE A 42 15.03 14.80 -35.52
C PHE A 42 15.58 14.02 -34.31
N ILE A 43 14.71 13.64 -33.37
CA ILE A 43 15.08 12.90 -32.16
C ILE A 43 15.39 11.43 -32.46
N PHE A 44 14.72 10.83 -33.46
CA PHE A 44 14.86 9.40 -33.77
C PHE A 44 15.72 9.07 -35.00
N ASN A 45 16.31 10.05 -35.69
CA ASN A 45 17.12 9.85 -36.90
C ASN A 45 16.43 8.98 -37.98
N ILE A 46 15.14 9.21 -38.23
CA ILE A 46 14.33 8.43 -39.20
C ILE A 46 14.26 9.08 -40.60
N LEU A 47 15.06 10.11 -40.90
CA LEU A 47 15.16 10.66 -42.26
C LEU A 47 16.60 10.65 -42.78
N PRO A 48 16.84 10.25 -44.04
CA PRO A 48 18.17 10.31 -44.63
C PRO A 48 18.64 11.76 -44.75
N SER A 49 19.95 11.94 -44.61
CA SER A 49 20.66 13.19 -44.79
C SER A 49 20.40 13.89 -46.13
N THR A 50 20.22 15.21 -46.02
CA THR A 50 20.62 16.32 -46.93
C THR A 50 19.89 16.57 -48.26
N ASP A 51 19.80 17.88 -48.55
CA ASP A 51 19.61 18.56 -49.84
C ASP A 51 18.19 18.77 -50.39
N PHE A 52 17.46 19.79 -49.91
CA PHE A 52 16.41 20.43 -50.74
C PHE A 52 16.03 21.90 -50.44
N PHE A 53 16.73 22.64 -49.57
CA PHE A 53 16.37 24.05 -49.28
C PHE A 53 17.56 25.01 -49.27
N GLN A 54 18.33 25.03 -50.36
CA GLN A 54 19.39 26.01 -50.57
C GLN A 54 19.27 26.82 -51.87
N SER A 55 18.05 26.97 -52.41
CA SER A 55 17.83 27.79 -53.62
C SER A 55 16.50 28.56 -53.60
N SER A 56 16.38 29.62 -52.81
CA SER A 56 15.38 30.67 -53.10
C SER A 56 15.59 32.04 -52.43
N LEU A 57 16.69 32.30 -51.72
CA LEU A 57 16.95 33.62 -51.11
C LEU A 57 18.31 34.18 -51.52
N SER A 58 18.51 34.32 -52.83
CA SER A 58 19.50 35.23 -53.40
C SER A 58 18.93 35.90 -54.64
N SER A 59 18.22 37.02 -54.45
CA SER A 59 18.25 38.16 -55.37
C SER A 59 17.25 39.23 -54.92
N LYS A 60 17.68 40.48 -55.11
CA LYS A 60 16.98 41.77 -54.94
C LYS A 60 17.17 42.41 -53.57
N SER A 61 18.23 43.21 -53.41
CA SER A 61 18.35 44.64 -53.79
C SER A 61 17.56 45.54 -52.82
N GLN A 62 18.02 46.69 -52.36
CA GLN A 62 19.20 47.52 -52.53
C GLN A 62 19.05 48.65 -51.49
N GLN A 63 20.17 49.28 -51.15
CA GLN A 63 20.28 50.48 -50.32
C GLN A 63 19.36 51.63 -50.76
N THR A 64 18.89 52.42 -49.79
CA THR A 64 18.94 53.89 -49.92
C THR A 64 19.05 54.55 -48.54
N VAL A 65 20.11 55.34 -48.40
CA VAL A 65 20.46 56.23 -47.29
C VAL A 65 20.03 57.64 -47.68
N ILE A 66 19.31 58.38 -46.82
CA ILE A 66 19.34 59.85 -46.79
C ILE A 66 19.31 60.33 -45.33
N SER A 67 20.19 61.30 -45.06
CA SER A 67 20.49 61.97 -43.81
C SER A 67 19.55 63.14 -43.50
N SER A 68 19.37 63.45 -42.21
CA SER A 68 19.29 64.84 -41.73
C SER A 68 19.56 64.92 -40.23
N LYS A 69 20.25 66.01 -39.87
CA LYS A 69 20.98 66.30 -38.63
C LYS A 69 20.12 66.43 -37.38
N SER A 70 20.76 66.12 -36.26
CA SER A 70 20.45 66.50 -34.89
C SER A 70 20.73 67.99 -34.63
N GLU A 71 19.86 68.66 -33.87
CA GLU A 71 20.25 69.55 -32.77
C GLU A 71 19.08 69.78 -31.81
N ASN A 72 19.35 69.54 -30.53
CA ASN A 72 18.43 69.56 -29.39
C ASN A 72 18.10 70.99 -28.95
N THR A 73 16.86 71.23 -28.49
CA THR A 73 16.60 72.04 -27.29
C THR A 73 15.22 71.74 -26.69
N ASN A 74 15.25 71.48 -25.38
CA ASN A 74 14.23 71.72 -24.35
C ASN A 74 12.94 70.88 -24.26
N ASN A 75 12.94 70.12 -23.15
CA ASN A 75 11.86 69.39 -22.48
C ASN A 75 10.62 70.24 -22.18
N ASN A 76 9.45 69.73 -22.54
CA ASN A 76 8.27 69.69 -21.66
C ASN A 76 7.17 68.76 -22.21
N ASN A 77 6.71 67.86 -21.33
CA ASN A 77 5.40 67.20 -21.21
C ASN A 77 4.71 66.46 -22.39
N ASN A 78 4.16 65.31 -21.97
CA ASN A 78 3.03 64.51 -22.49
C ASN A 78 3.28 63.42 -23.54
N ASN A 79 2.92 62.21 -23.11
CA ASN A 79 2.31 61.11 -23.88
C ASN A 79 2.87 60.81 -25.27
N ASN A 80 3.60 59.70 -25.40
CA ASN A 80 3.05 58.55 -26.12
C ASN A 80 3.93 57.30 -26.00
N ASN A 81 3.22 56.19 -25.79
CA ASN A 81 3.65 54.82 -26.04
C ASN A 81 4.41 54.71 -27.36
N ASN A 82 5.59 54.10 -27.31
CA ASN A 82 6.15 53.34 -28.45
C ASN A 82 7.03 52.20 -27.91
N ASN A 83 6.35 51.21 -27.31
CA ASN A 83 6.86 49.84 -27.30
C ASN A 83 6.85 49.38 -28.77
N ASN A 84 8.00 49.40 -29.44
CA ASN A 84 8.12 48.73 -30.73
C ASN A 84 7.80 47.24 -30.49
N PRO A 85 6.73 46.69 -31.08
CA PRO A 85 6.47 45.28 -30.98
C PRO A 85 7.58 44.58 -31.75
N LEU A 86 8.47 43.86 -31.05
CA LEU A 86 9.33 42.85 -31.67
C LEU A 86 8.49 42.09 -32.70
N SER A 87 8.99 41.98 -33.93
CA SER A 87 8.27 41.27 -34.96
C SER A 87 7.94 39.86 -34.45
N THR A 88 6.82 39.29 -34.91
CA THR A 88 6.39 37.95 -34.48
C THR A 88 7.51 36.92 -34.65
N ILE A 89 8.40 37.15 -35.62
CA ILE A 89 9.60 36.36 -35.87
C ILE A 89 10.62 36.55 -34.73
N GLU A 90 11.00 37.78 -34.38
CA GLU A 90 11.98 38.06 -33.32
C GLU A 90 11.53 37.58 -31.93
N ARG A 91 10.22 37.65 -31.62
CA ARG A 91 9.69 37.05 -30.38
C ARG A 91 9.77 35.54 -30.40
N SER A 92 9.57 34.93 -31.57
CA SER A 92 9.66 33.49 -31.74
C SER A 92 11.11 33.00 -31.65
N THR A 93 12.08 33.74 -32.20
CA THR A 93 13.51 33.42 -32.07
C THR A 93 14.01 33.62 -30.66
N MET A 94 13.63 34.70 -29.96
CA MET A 94 13.97 34.87 -28.54
C MET A 94 13.32 33.81 -27.65
N ALA A 95 12.08 33.40 -27.92
CA ALA A 95 11.43 32.33 -27.20
C ALA A 95 12.10 30.97 -27.45
N LEU A 96 12.56 30.72 -28.69
CA LEU A 96 13.28 29.50 -29.06
C LEU A 96 14.68 29.45 -28.43
N GLU A 97 15.41 30.57 -28.38
CA GLU A 97 16.70 30.67 -27.70
C GLU A 97 16.55 30.48 -26.19
N LYS A 98 15.56 31.12 -25.55
CA LYS A 98 15.24 30.87 -24.13
C LYS A 98 14.82 29.43 -23.85
N LEU A 99 14.08 28.80 -24.78
CA LEU A 99 13.71 27.39 -24.66
C LEU A 99 14.93 26.48 -24.79
N LYS A 100 15.89 26.80 -25.67
CA LYS A 100 17.16 26.08 -25.79
C LYS A 100 18.04 26.26 -24.57
N GLU A 101 18.13 27.45 -23.99
CA GLU A 101 18.85 27.68 -22.73
C GLU A 101 18.20 26.94 -21.56
N LEU A 102 16.86 26.94 -21.48
CA LEU A 102 16.11 26.18 -20.48
C LEU A 102 16.33 24.67 -20.65
N LEU A 103 16.26 24.17 -21.88
CA LEU A 103 16.52 22.76 -22.20
C LEU A 103 17.98 22.38 -21.95
N ALA A 104 18.94 23.24 -22.27
CA ALA A 104 20.35 23.03 -21.95
C ALA A 104 20.60 23.04 -20.43
N SER A 105 19.90 23.89 -19.67
CA SER A 105 19.98 23.89 -18.20
C SER A 105 19.42 22.59 -17.60
N VAL A 106 18.30 22.09 -18.14
CA VAL A 106 17.65 20.82 -17.74
C VAL A 106 18.46 19.60 -18.18
N MET A 107 19.22 19.69 -19.28
CA MET A 107 20.06 18.59 -19.77
C MET A 107 21.49 18.60 -19.18
N SER A 108 21.94 19.74 -18.62
CA SER A 108 23.25 19.89 -17.97
C SER A 108 23.22 19.63 -16.45
N SER A 109 22.05 19.67 -15.82
CA SER A 109 21.85 19.14 -14.48
C SER A 109 21.88 17.62 -14.55
N ASN A 110 22.74 16.98 -13.76
CA ASN A 110 22.75 15.51 -13.55
C ASN A 110 21.47 14.96 -12.87
N ASP A 111 20.38 15.74 -12.88
CA ASP A 111 19.04 15.36 -12.46
C ASP A 111 18.19 15.14 -13.71
N GLN A 112 18.09 13.88 -14.15
CA GLN A 112 17.18 13.47 -15.22
C GLN A 112 15.71 13.65 -14.78
N PRO A 113 14.86 14.42 -15.48
CA PRO A 113 13.42 14.38 -15.28
C PRO A 113 12.86 13.11 -15.92
N TRP A 114 12.35 12.20 -15.10
CA TRP A 114 11.96 10.86 -15.50
C TRP A 114 10.76 10.84 -16.45
N ILE A 115 10.93 10.07 -17.53
CA ILE A 115 9.92 9.74 -18.54
C ILE A 115 9.02 8.63 -17.97
N TRP A 116 7.71 8.84 -18.03
CA TRP A 116 6.68 7.82 -17.78
C TRP A 116 6.95 6.57 -18.61
N ILE A 117 7.04 5.42 -17.94
CA ILE A 117 7.05 4.12 -18.59
C ILE A 117 5.61 3.57 -18.53
N PRO A 118 4.91 3.43 -19.67
CA PRO A 118 3.67 2.66 -19.71
C PRO A 118 3.93 1.26 -19.14
N THR A 119 2.91 0.63 -18.57
CA THR A 119 2.90 -0.78 -18.13
C THR A 119 3.45 -1.77 -19.18
N GLU A 120 3.55 -1.37 -20.45
CA GLU A 120 4.13 -2.10 -21.57
C GLU A 120 5.68 -2.05 -21.67
N GLN A 121 6.40 -1.23 -20.90
CA GLN A 121 7.88 -1.17 -20.91
C GLN A 121 8.55 -1.28 -19.52
N TYR A 122 7.92 -1.92 -18.53
CA TYR A 122 8.75 -2.54 -17.49
C TYR A 122 9.80 -3.41 -18.20
N PRO A 123 11.06 -3.46 -17.74
CA PRO A 123 11.96 -4.48 -18.25
C PRO A 123 11.19 -5.78 -18.15
N SER A 124 10.94 -6.41 -19.28
CA SER A 124 10.53 -7.79 -19.32
C SER A 124 11.71 -8.53 -18.70
N VAL A 125 11.75 -8.59 -17.37
CA VAL A 125 12.20 -9.79 -16.70
C VAL A 125 11.45 -10.87 -17.45
N PRO A 126 12.12 -11.87 -18.03
CA PRO A 126 11.43 -12.97 -18.66
C PRO A 126 10.65 -13.68 -17.56
N TYR A 127 9.47 -13.15 -17.25
CA TYR A 127 8.41 -13.81 -16.57
C TYR A 127 7.96 -14.84 -17.59
N GLN A 128 8.46 -16.06 -17.44
CA GLN A 128 7.93 -17.18 -18.17
C GLN A 128 6.54 -17.44 -17.58
N PRO A 129 5.44 -17.12 -18.30
CA PRO A 129 4.09 -17.37 -17.79
C PRO A 129 3.78 -18.87 -17.72
N THR A 130 4.68 -19.71 -18.20
CA THR A 130 4.48 -21.14 -18.42
C THR A 130 4.42 -21.98 -17.15
N SER A 131 4.87 -21.50 -15.98
CA SER A 131 4.74 -22.25 -14.72
C SER A 131 3.47 -21.95 -13.92
N LEU A 132 2.75 -20.87 -14.23
CA LEU A 132 1.56 -20.43 -13.45
C LEU A 132 0.22 -20.81 -14.07
N LEU A 133 0.22 -21.31 -15.31
CA LEU A 133 -1.01 -21.54 -16.07
C LEU A 133 -1.80 -22.80 -15.68
N ASN A 134 -1.28 -23.69 -14.82
CA ASN A 134 -1.93 -24.97 -14.49
C ASN A 134 -1.87 -25.39 -12.99
N GLN A 135 -1.59 -24.47 -12.07
CA GLN A 135 -1.51 -24.83 -10.64
C GLN A 135 -2.90 -24.72 -9.96
N HIS A 136 -3.61 -25.84 -9.84
CA HIS A 136 -4.68 -25.93 -8.83
C HIS A 136 -4.10 -25.58 -7.46
N ILE A 137 -4.82 -24.85 -6.61
CA ILE A 137 -4.41 -24.67 -5.20
C ILE A 137 -4.24 -26.09 -4.63
N PRO A 138 -3.00 -26.54 -4.38
CA PRO A 138 -2.76 -27.85 -3.80
C PRO A 138 -3.40 -27.90 -2.42
N LYS A 139 -3.61 -29.11 -1.89
CA LYS A 139 -3.95 -29.25 -0.47
C LYS A 139 -2.88 -28.53 0.37
N PRO A 140 -3.26 -27.97 1.53
CA PRO A 140 -2.31 -27.31 2.43
C PRO A 140 -1.04 -28.14 2.64
N LEU A 141 0.09 -27.46 2.81
CA LEU A 141 1.44 -28.02 2.89
C LEU A 141 1.55 -29.16 3.90
N TYR A 142 0.78 -29.08 4.98
CA TYR A 142 0.71 -30.09 6.02
C TYR A 142 -0.73 -30.57 6.19
N ASN A 143 -0.90 -31.88 6.38
CA ASN A 143 -2.03 -32.34 7.20
C ASN A 143 -1.71 -32.01 8.67
N ASN A 144 -2.71 -31.85 9.55
CA ASN A 144 -2.52 -31.50 10.98
C ASN A 144 -1.47 -32.35 11.74
N THR A 145 -1.04 -33.50 11.21
CA THR A 145 -0.04 -34.40 11.78
C THR A 145 1.43 -34.08 11.40
N ASP A 146 1.68 -33.31 10.34
CA ASP A 146 3.03 -33.18 9.73
C ASP A 146 3.72 -31.83 9.96
N LEU A 147 3.20 -31.00 10.87
CA LEU A 147 3.78 -29.68 11.19
C LEU A 147 5.28 -29.71 11.55
N PRO A 148 6.03 -28.60 11.33
CA PRO A 148 7.43 -28.50 11.72
C PRO A 148 7.66 -28.88 13.19
N LYS A 149 8.80 -29.51 13.47
CA LYS A 149 9.12 -29.97 14.83
C LYS A 149 9.17 -28.81 15.83
N SER A 150 9.69 -27.65 15.43
CA SER A 150 9.72 -26.45 16.26
C SER A 150 8.32 -25.98 16.66
N VAL A 151 7.37 -25.97 15.72
CA VAL A 151 5.96 -25.60 15.96
C VAL A 151 5.31 -26.56 16.94
N LYS A 152 5.47 -27.88 16.75
CA LYS A 152 4.94 -28.89 17.68
C LYS A 152 5.52 -28.75 19.09
N ASN A 153 6.82 -28.46 19.19
CA ASN A 153 7.48 -28.23 20.48
C ASN A 153 6.92 -26.99 21.19
N GLU A 154 6.65 -25.92 20.44
CA GLU A 154 6.11 -24.69 21.00
C GLU A 154 4.67 -24.86 21.49
N VAL A 155 3.83 -25.56 20.73
CA VAL A 155 2.49 -26.00 21.19
C VAL A 155 2.59 -26.78 22.49
N ASN A 156 3.45 -27.80 22.54
CA ASN A 156 3.62 -28.61 23.75
C ASN A 156 4.11 -27.78 24.95
N ARG A 157 5.03 -26.83 24.73
CA ARG A 157 5.56 -25.94 25.78
C ARG A 157 4.46 -25.08 26.37
N VAL A 158 3.68 -24.40 25.54
CA VAL A 158 2.60 -23.50 25.96
C VAL A 158 1.46 -24.28 26.62
N CYS A 159 1.00 -25.36 26.00
CA CYS A 159 -0.06 -26.21 26.55
C CYS A 159 0.30 -26.81 27.91
N LYS A 160 1.55 -27.26 28.10
CA LYS A 160 2.01 -27.76 29.40
C LYS A 160 1.93 -26.68 30.47
N ARG A 161 2.36 -25.46 30.14
CA ARG A 161 2.31 -24.30 31.04
C ARG A 161 0.88 -23.94 31.46
N LEU A 162 -0.02 -23.82 30.49
CA LEU A 162 -1.43 -23.48 30.74
C LEU A 162 -2.15 -24.55 31.59
N THR A 163 -1.97 -25.83 31.25
CA THR A 163 -2.58 -26.95 31.99
C THR A 163 -2.02 -27.09 33.41
N GLN A 164 -0.74 -26.75 33.65
CA GLN A 164 -0.17 -26.68 34.99
C GLN A 164 -0.73 -25.53 35.83
N ALA A 165 -1.05 -24.38 35.21
CA ALA A 165 -1.65 -23.23 35.89
C ALA A 165 -3.08 -23.54 36.39
N ASN A 166 -3.91 -24.14 35.53
CA ASN A 166 -5.26 -24.60 35.86
C ASN A 166 -5.60 -25.78 34.97
N GLU A 167 -5.90 -26.95 35.55
CA GLU A 167 -6.09 -28.15 34.73
C GLU A 167 -7.28 -28.03 33.76
N THR A 168 -8.44 -27.56 34.23
CA THR A 168 -9.65 -27.49 33.40
C THR A 168 -9.62 -26.30 32.46
N GLY A 169 -9.35 -25.09 32.99
CA GLY A 169 -9.25 -23.87 32.16
C GLY A 169 -8.06 -23.93 31.20
N GLY A 170 -6.92 -24.43 31.66
CA GLY A 170 -5.73 -24.58 30.84
C GLY A 170 -5.87 -25.59 29.69
N LYS A 171 -6.74 -26.60 29.80
CA LYS A 171 -7.09 -27.47 28.66
C LYS A 171 -7.84 -26.71 27.56
N ILE A 172 -8.79 -25.85 27.94
CA ILE A 172 -9.54 -25.01 26.99
C ILE A 172 -8.60 -24.04 26.28
N TRP A 173 -7.78 -23.31 27.04
CA TRP A 173 -6.83 -22.35 26.48
C TRP A 173 -5.70 -23.02 25.69
N CYS A 174 -5.27 -24.23 26.06
CA CYS A 174 -4.36 -25.03 25.25
C CYS A 174 -4.98 -25.37 23.88
N GLU A 175 -6.25 -25.80 23.83
CA GLU A 175 -6.90 -26.12 22.55
C GLU A 175 -7.08 -24.87 21.68
N LEU A 176 -7.50 -23.75 22.28
CA LEU A 176 -7.56 -22.45 21.60
C LEU A 176 -6.18 -22.06 21.03
N PHE A 177 -5.13 -22.12 21.85
CA PHE A 177 -3.78 -21.78 21.41
C PHE A 177 -3.29 -22.72 20.31
N LYS A 178 -3.46 -24.03 20.47
CA LYS A 178 -3.02 -25.03 19.50
C LYS A 178 -3.69 -24.82 18.14
N ASN A 179 -5.01 -24.65 18.11
CA ASN A 179 -5.73 -24.41 16.86
C ASN A 179 -5.26 -23.11 16.23
N SER A 180 -5.24 -22.03 17.00
CA SER A 180 -4.88 -20.71 16.49
C SER A 180 -3.41 -20.61 16.01
N TYR A 181 -2.48 -21.21 16.75
CA TYR A 181 -1.05 -21.20 16.42
C TYR A 181 -0.68 -22.13 15.27
N THR A 182 -1.52 -23.10 14.91
CA THR A 182 -1.21 -24.05 13.84
C THR A 182 -2.01 -23.83 12.57
N ASP A 183 -3.13 -23.11 12.64
CA ASP A 183 -4.08 -22.93 11.52
C ASP A 183 -3.39 -22.47 10.25
N THR A 184 -2.65 -21.35 10.28
CA THR A 184 -1.96 -20.82 9.09
C THR A 184 -1.13 -21.88 8.36
N LEU A 185 -0.26 -22.60 9.07
CA LEU A 185 0.61 -23.61 8.45
C LEU A 185 -0.18 -24.83 7.99
N ALA A 186 -1.17 -25.26 8.77
CA ALA A 186 -1.91 -26.48 8.52
C ALA A 186 -3.00 -26.34 7.46
N THR A 187 -3.58 -25.16 7.27
CA THR A 187 -4.80 -25.00 6.47
C THR A 187 -4.68 -23.98 5.34
N THR A 188 -3.76 -23.02 5.44
CA THR A 188 -3.68 -21.92 4.45
C THR A 188 -2.40 -21.89 3.62
N THR A 189 -1.33 -22.54 4.09
CA THR A 189 0.01 -22.42 3.51
C THR A 189 0.26 -23.49 2.45
N THR A 190 0.76 -23.08 1.29
CA THR A 190 1.21 -23.98 0.21
C THR A 190 2.60 -23.55 -0.27
N ILE A 191 3.55 -24.48 -0.37
CA ILE A 191 4.80 -24.26 -1.13
C ILE A 191 4.58 -24.74 -2.56
N LEU A 192 4.88 -23.87 -3.52
CA LEU A 192 4.67 -24.10 -4.95
C LEU A 192 5.93 -24.68 -5.61
N ASP A 193 5.78 -25.16 -6.84
CA ASP A 193 6.88 -25.79 -7.61
C ASP A 193 8.08 -24.85 -7.83
N ASP A 194 7.84 -23.54 -7.84
CA ASP A 194 8.88 -22.51 -7.95
C ASP A 194 9.57 -22.19 -6.61
N ASN A 195 9.30 -22.97 -5.56
CA ASN A 195 9.76 -22.77 -4.18
C ASN A 195 9.34 -21.44 -3.55
N THR A 196 8.29 -20.81 -4.06
CA THR A 196 7.62 -19.71 -3.38
C THR A 196 6.44 -20.22 -2.55
N THR A 197 5.95 -19.40 -1.63
CA THR A 197 4.89 -19.78 -0.70
C THR A 197 3.65 -18.94 -0.98
N PHE A 198 2.52 -19.61 -1.15
CA PHE A 198 1.20 -18.99 -1.29
C PHE A 198 0.38 -19.27 -0.03
N ILE A 199 -0.21 -18.22 0.56
CA ILE A 199 -0.96 -18.31 1.82
C ILE A 199 -2.32 -17.67 1.60
N ILE A 200 -3.39 -18.46 1.69
CA ILE A 200 -4.77 -17.95 1.61
C ILE A 200 -5.23 -17.39 2.96
N THR A 201 -6.30 -16.58 2.97
CA THR A 201 -6.79 -15.96 4.23
C THR A 201 -7.50 -16.93 5.18
N GLY A 202 -7.97 -18.06 4.66
CA GLY A 202 -8.86 -18.98 5.35
C GLY A 202 -10.01 -19.35 4.44
N ASP A 203 -11.25 -19.05 4.86
CA ASP A 203 -12.47 -19.31 4.07
C ASP A 203 -12.54 -18.58 2.71
N ILE A 204 -11.64 -17.64 2.43
CA ILE A 204 -11.46 -17.01 1.12
C ILE A 204 -10.13 -17.49 0.51
N ASP A 205 -10.22 -18.21 -0.61
CA ASP A 205 -9.10 -18.83 -1.36
C ASP A 205 -8.22 -17.83 -2.15
N LEU A 206 -7.91 -16.68 -1.55
CA LEU A 206 -7.05 -15.65 -2.14
C LEU A 206 -5.98 -15.26 -1.13
N MET A 207 -4.87 -14.75 -1.63
CA MET A 207 -3.76 -14.25 -0.82
C MET A 207 -3.79 -12.73 -0.80
N TRP A 208 -4.06 -12.13 0.37
CA TRP A 208 -3.81 -10.72 0.62
C TRP A 208 -2.35 -10.51 1.04
N LEU A 209 -1.73 -9.42 0.60
CA LEU A 209 -0.38 -9.06 1.06
C LEU A 209 -0.36 -8.80 2.57
N ARG A 210 -1.41 -8.17 3.09
CA ARG A 210 -1.64 -7.95 4.52
C ARG A 210 -1.75 -9.26 5.30
N ASP A 211 -2.78 -10.05 5.01
CA ASP A 211 -3.11 -11.25 5.76
C ASP A 211 -1.95 -12.23 5.76
N SER A 212 -1.38 -12.52 4.58
CA SER A 212 -0.28 -13.49 4.47
C SER A 212 0.96 -13.09 5.28
N SER A 213 1.29 -11.80 5.33
CA SER A 213 2.38 -11.28 6.16
C SER A 213 2.08 -11.38 7.65
N ALA A 214 0.85 -11.07 8.06
CA ALA A 214 0.43 -11.12 9.45
C ALA A 214 0.29 -12.57 9.96
N GLN A 215 -0.24 -13.47 9.13
CA GLN A 215 -0.46 -14.89 9.41
C GLN A 215 0.81 -15.66 9.77
N VAL A 216 1.99 -15.21 9.33
CA VAL A 216 3.27 -15.88 9.62
C VAL A 216 4.09 -15.18 10.69
N HIS A 217 3.64 -14.03 11.21
CA HIS A 217 4.42 -13.18 12.10
C HIS A 217 4.81 -13.89 13.41
N GLN A 218 3.91 -14.66 14.00
CA GLN A 218 4.17 -15.42 15.22
C GLN A 218 5.27 -16.49 15.06
N TYR A 219 5.55 -16.95 13.84
CA TYR A 219 6.60 -17.96 13.59
C TYR A 219 8.00 -17.37 13.42
N LEU A 220 8.14 -16.03 13.42
CA LEU A 220 9.44 -15.38 13.27
C LEU A 220 10.42 -15.73 14.40
N THR A 221 9.92 -16.09 15.58
CA THR A 221 10.73 -16.57 16.71
C THR A 221 11.36 -17.94 16.44
N LEU A 222 10.83 -18.70 15.48
CA LEU A 222 11.30 -20.01 15.03
C LEU A 222 12.22 -19.90 13.80
N TRP A 223 12.89 -18.77 13.60
CA TRP A 223 13.73 -18.49 12.44
C TRP A 223 14.83 -19.53 12.17
N ASN A 224 15.24 -20.30 13.18
CA ASN A 224 16.26 -21.34 13.06
C ASN A 224 15.72 -22.67 12.48
N ASP A 225 14.40 -22.83 12.36
CA ASP A 225 13.79 -23.98 11.71
C ASP A 225 13.83 -23.81 10.18
N SER A 226 14.43 -24.80 9.50
CA SER A 226 14.61 -24.74 8.05
C SER A 226 13.31 -24.75 7.25
N GLU A 227 12.24 -25.33 7.77
CA GLU A 227 10.92 -25.32 7.11
C GLU A 227 10.29 -23.93 7.24
N ILE A 228 10.37 -23.31 8.42
CA ILE A 228 9.92 -21.93 8.64
C ILE A 228 10.70 -20.95 7.75
N GLN A 229 12.02 -21.12 7.63
CA GLN A 229 12.83 -20.33 6.69
C GLN A 229 12.32 -20.43 5.25
N LYS A 230 12.05 -21.65 4.76
CA LYS A 230 11.54 -21.86 3.39
C LYS A 230 10.19 -21.18 3.20
N ILE A 231 9.29 -21.30 4.16
CA ILE A 231 7.94 -20.73 4.12
C ILE A 231 8.00 -19.21 4.05
N ILE A 232 8.70 -18.56 4.98
CA ILE A 232 8.75 -17.10 5.08
C ILE A 232 9.54 -16.49 3.92
N GLU A 233 10.71 -17.02 3.58
CA GLU A 233 11.47 -16.51 2.43
C GLU A 233 10.74 -16.77 1.11
N GLY A 234 10.05 -17.89 0.98
CA GLY A 234 9.18 -18.20 -0.15
C GLY A 234 8.00 -17.26 -0.27
N LEU A 235 7.42 -16.84 0.86
CA LEU A 235 6.33 -15.87 0.91
C LEU A 235 6.80 -14.49 0.46
N ILE A 236 7.94 -14.02 0.96
CA ILE A 236 8.55 -12.73 0.53
C ILE A 236 8.74 -12.74 -0.99
N ARG A 237 9.27 -13.84 -1.57
CA ARG A 237 9.43 -13.98 -3.02
C ARG A 237 8.10 -13.99 -3.77
N ARG A 238 7.06 -14.65 -3.24
CA ARG A 238 5.72 -14.65 -3.84
C ARG A 238 5.09 -13.26 -3.85
N GLN A 239 5.17 -12.53 -2.74
CA GLN A 239 4.66 -11.16 -2.65
C GLN A 239 5.37 -10.22 -3.64
N ILE A 240 6.69 -10.37 -3.86
CA ILE A 240 7.42 -9.63 -4.91
C ILE A 240 6.81 -9.86 -6.30
N GLN A 241 6.50 -11.11 -6.66
CA GLN A 241 5.88 -11.42 -7.96
C GLN A 241 4.53 -10.71 -8.13
N PHE A 242 3.74 -10.63 -7.06
CA PHE A 242 2.45 -9.93 -7.05
C PHE A 242 2.59 -8.42 -7.12
N ILE A 243 3.55 -7.83 -6.40
CA ILE A 243 3.88 -6.41 -6.50
C ILE A 243 4.33 -6.04 -7.93
N PHE A 244 5.13 -6.88 -8.59
CA PHE A 244 5.49 -6.69 -10.00
C PHE A 244 4.30 -6.81 -10.94
N SER A 245 3.35 -7.69 -10.63
CA SER A 245 2.15 -7.85 -11.45
C SER A 245 1.24 -6.63 -11.34
N ASN A 246 0.98 -6.17 -10.11
CA ASN A 246 0.17 -4.97 -9.86
C ASN A 246 0.41 -4.44 -8.43
N PRO A 247 1.14 -3.32 -8.26
CA PRO A 247 1.42 -2.75 -6.95
C PRO A 247 0.20 -2.02 -6.32
N TYR A 248 -0.91 -1.88 -7.05
CA TYR A 248 -2.17 -1.34 -6.55
C TYR A 248 -3.17 -2.42 -6.13
N GLY A 249 -2.87 -3.71 -6.35
CA GLY A 249 -3.72 -4.81 -5.92
C GLY A 249 -3.47 -5.20 -4.46
N SER A 250 -4.55 -5.43 -3.70
CA SER A 250 -4.45 -5.94 -2.33
C SER A 250 -4.45 -7.46 -2.26
N SER A 251 -5.17 -8.14 -3.16
CA SER A 251 -5.33 -9.59 -3.14
C SER A 251 -5.13 -10.30 -4.46
N PHE A 252 -4.65 -11.54 -4.36
CA PHE A 252 -4.13 -12.29 -5.49
C PHE A 252 -4.61 -13.74 -5.51
N ARG A 253 -4.84 -14.27 -6.72
CA ARG A 253 -5.22 -15.65 -7.00
C ARG A 253 -4.06 -16.40 -7.67
N LEU A 254 -3.90 -17.67 -7.31
CA LEU A 254 -2.90 -18.54 -7.92
C LEU A 254 -3.29 -18.91 -9.36
N THR A 255 -4.55 -19.29 -9.57
CA THR A 255 -5.13 -19.62 -10.87
C THR A 255 -6.53 -19.04 -11.03
N LEU A 256 -7.00 -18.91 -12.29
CA LEU A 256 -8.43 -18.70 -12.54
C LEU A 256 -9.17 -19.99 -12.27
N ARG A 257 -10.25 -19.93 -11.48
CA ARG A 257 -11.14 -21.07 -11.28
C ARG A 257 -11.65 -21.54 -12.66
N PRO A 258 -11.73 -22.86 -12.92
CA PRO A 258 -12.30 -23.37 -14.18
C PRO A 258 -13.77 -22.98 -14.38
N ASN A 259 -14.52 -22.83 -13.28
CA ASN A 259 -15.89 -22.33 -13.21
C ASN A 259 -15.98 -21.36 -12.03
N PRO A 260 -15.56 -20.11 -12.20
CA PRO A 260 -15.69 -19.13 -11.14
C PRO A 260 -17.18 -18.86 -10.85
N PRO A 261 -17.57 -18.56 -9.59
CA PRO A 261 -18.79 -17.81 -9.31
C PRO A 261 -18.93 -16.62 -10.28
N SER A 262 -20.14 -16.18 -10.64
CA SER A 262 -20.35 -15.16 -11.69
C SER A 262 -19.51 -13.88 -11.49
N ASP A 263 -19.21 -13.56 -10.25
CA ASP A 263 -18.37 -12.49 -9.70
C ASP A 263 -16.84 -12.73 -9.80
N ASP A 264 -16.40 -13.97 -9.99
CA ASP A 264 -14.99 -14.37 -10.21
C ASP A 264 -14.64 -14.61 -11.70
N SER A 265 -15.65 -14.63 -12.59
CA SER A 265 -15.44 -14.77 -14.03
C SER A 265 -14.77 -13.50 -14.57
N LEU A 266 -13.65 -13.57 -15.29
CA LEU A 266 -13.05 -12.35 -15.87
C LEU A 266 -13.88 -11.84 -17.05
N GLU A 267 -15.01 -11.22 -16.76
CA GLU A 267 -15.79 -10.44 -17.71
C GLU A 267 -14.99 -9.19 -18.14
N PRO A 268 -15.24 -8.62 -19.32
CA PRO A 268 -14.58 -7.39 -19.77
C PRO A 268 -14.73 -6.21 -18.81
N ILE A 269 -15.73 -6.25 -17.92
CA ILE A 269 -15.89 -5.27 -16.83
C ILE A 269 -14.80 -5.44 -15.77
N HIS A 270 -14.38 -6.66 -15.42
CA HIS A 270 -13.36 -6.92 -14.40
C HIS A 270 -11.96 -6.51 -14.85
N THR A 271 -11.61 -6.72 -16.13
CA THR A 271 -10.36 -6.18 -16.69
C THR A 271 -10.35 -4.64 -16.69
N ARG A 272 -11.51 -4.01 -16.93
CA ARG A 272 -11.69 -2.55 -16.80
C ARG A 272 -11.61 -2.05 -15.34
N LYS A 273 -11.82 -2.95 -14.37
CA LYS A 273 -11.65 -2.71 -12.93
C LYS A 273 -10.21 -2.95 -12.44
N GLY A 274 -9.24 -3.22 -13.32
CA GLY A 274 -7.86 -3.52 -12.93
C GLY A 274 -7.65 -4.92 -12.35
N ARG A 275 -8.71 -5.74 -12.26
CA ARG A 275 -8.62 -7.17 -11.94
C ARG A 275 -8.09 -7.92 -13.15
N ASN A 276 -7.19 -8.86 -12.95
CA ASN A 276 -6.60 -9.65 -14.03
C ASN A 276 -6.46 -11.12 -13.60
N LEU A 277 -5.75 -11.92 -14.40
CA LEU A 277 -5.49 -13.35 -14.16
C LEU A 277 -5.06 -13.63 -12.71
N HIS A 278 -4.22 -12.77 -12.12
CA HIS A 278 -3.67 -12.94 -10.77
C HIS A 278 -4.20 -11.92 -9.77
N VAL A 279 -4.58 -10.71 -10.18
CA VAL A 279 -5.15 -9.70 -9.28
C VAL A 279 -6.63 -9.99 -9.05
N ALA A 280 -6.98 -10.36 -7.83
CA ALA A 280 -8.35 -10.64 -7.43
C ALA A 280 -9.08 -9.36 -6.98
N MET A 281 -8.50 -8.61 -6.04
CA MET A 281 -8.97 -7.28 -5.66
C MET A 281 -7.93 -6.22 -6.06
N HIS A 282 -8.40 -5.19 -6.76
CA HIS A 282 -7.59 -4.04 -7.19
C HIS A 282 -7.79 -2.85 -6.23
N ASN A 283 -8.06 -3.15 -4.97
CA ASN A 283 -8.28 -2.17 -3.93
C ASN A 283 -6.93 -1.65 -3.48
N TYR A 284 -6.61 -0.39 -3.81
CA TYR A 284 -5.35 0.19 -3.36
C TYR A 284 -5.43 0.49 -1.86
N GLU A 285 -4.76 -0.36 -1.11
CA GLU A 285 -4.61 -0.29 0.33
C GLU A 285 -3.14 -0.03 0.63
N LEU A 286 -2.82 1.14 1.16
CA LEU A 286 -1.44 1.52 1.48
C LEU A 286 -0.74 0.45 2.34
N ASP A 287 -1.46 -0.14 3.28
CA ASP A 287 -0.91 -1.15 4.19
C ASP A 287 -0.50 -2.44 3.48
N SER A 288 -1.10 -2.80 2.34
CA SER A 288 -0.71 -4.00 1.57
C SER A 288 0.78 -3.96 1.21
N LEU A 289 1.28 -2.78 0.81
CA LEU A 289 2.71 -2.58 0.52
C LEU A 289 3.54 -2.49 1.82
N CYS A 290 3.00 -1.87 2.87
CA CYS A 290 3.67 -1.78 4.16
C CYS A 290 3.87 -3.16 4.81
N TYR A 291 2.91 -4.08 4.69
CA TYR A 291 3.00 -5.44 5.24
C TYR A 291 4.11 -6.27 4.58
N HIS A 292 4.41 -6.05 3.30
CA HIS A 292 5.56 -6.67 2.64
C HIS A 292 6.89 -6.19 3.24
N ILE A 293 7.02 -4.87 3.45
CA ILE A 293 8.22 -4.27 4.05
C ILE A 293 8.35 -4.72 5.51
N ARG A 294 7.26 -4.70 6.29
CA ARG A 294 7.22 -5.16 7.68
C ARG A 294 7.69 -6.60 7.79
N LEU A 295 7.16 -7.52 6.99
CA LEU A 295 7.58 -8.92 6.99
C LEU A 295 9.08 -9.05 6.65
N SER A 296 9.53 -8.33 5.62
CA SER A 296 10.95 -8.32 5.21
C SER A 296 11.86 -7.86 6.35
N TYR A 297 11.52 -6.76 7.02
CA TYR A 297 12.28 -6.23 8.14
C TYR A 297 12.27 -7.19 9.34
N SER A 298 11.10 -7.65 9.77
CA SER A 298 10.99 -8.53 10.93
C SER A 298 11.73 -9.86 10.69
N TRP A 299 11.66 -10.43 9.48
CA TRP A 299 12.46 -11.61 9.12
C TRP A 299 13.95 -11.33 9.17
N TRP A 300 14.40 -10.22 8.60
CA TRP A 300 15.81 -9.84 8.63
C TRP A 300 16.31 -9.64 10.06
N LYS A 301 15.56 -8.93 10.92
CA LYS A 301 15.96 -8.66 12.30
C LYS A 301 16.06 -9.93 13.13
N GLN A 302 15.14 -10.87 12.97
CA GLN A 302 15.15 -12.12 13.75
C GLN A 302 16.20 -13.10 13.24
N SER A 303 16.28 -13.32 11.93
CA SER A 303 17.12 -14.36 11.34
C SER A 303 18.54 -13.90 10.99
N GLN A 304 18.75 -12.59 10.82
CA GLN A 304 19.95 -11.98 10.24
C GLN A 304 20.29 -12.48 8.81
N ARG A 305 19.36 -13.20 8.16
CA ARG A 305 19.53 -13.75 6.82
C ARG A 305 19.27 -12.67 5.78
N ILE A 306 20.14 -12.61 4.76
CA ILE A 306 20.07 -11.59 3.72
C ILE A 306 19.81 -12.16 2.32
N ASN A 307 19.88 -13.48 2.14
CA ASN A 307 19.84 -14.12 0.82
C ASN A 307 18.53 -13.86 0.05
N VAL A 308 17.42 -13.66 0.77
CA VAL A 308 16.12 -13.34 0.17
C VAL A 308 16.06 -11.90 -0.38
N PHE A 309 16.89 -10.99 0.15
CA PHE A 309 16.97 -9.59 -0.27
C PHE A 309 17.97 -9.45 -1.41
N ASN A 310 17.53 -9.81 -2.60
CA ASN A 310 18.31 -9.72 -3.84
C ASN A 310 17.84 -8.52 -4.70
N HIS A 311 18.31 -8.45 -5.96
CA HIS A 311 17.92 -7.39 -6.90
C HIS A 311 16.40 -7.32 -7.15
N GLN A 312 15.68 -8.45 -7.16
CA GLN A 312 14.23 -8.44 -7.34
C GLN A 312 13.53 -7.80 -6.15
N TRP A 313 13.93 -8.13 -4.92
CA TRP A 313 13.42 -7.47 -3.72
C TRP A 313 13.68 -5.96 -3.76
N LEU A 314 14.91 -5.54 -4.09
CA LEU A 314 15.24 -4.12 -4.20
C LEU A 314 14.43 -3.38 -5.27
N THR A 315 14.14 -4.07 -6.39
CA THR A 315 13.27 -3.53 -7.45
C THR A 315 11.84 -3.36 -6.95
N ALA A 316 11.29 -4.35 -6.23
CA ALA A 316 9.96 -4.27 -5.64
C ALA A 316 9.86 -3.12 -4.63
N ILE A 317 10.87 -2.95 -3.77
CA ILE A 317 10.97 -1.80 -2.87
C ILE A 317 10.97 -0.48 -3.65
N SER A 318 11.75 -0.37 -4.72
CA SER A 318 11.80 0.86 -5.53
C SER A 318 10.44 1.20 -6.13
N ILE A 319 9.68 0.19 -6.58
CA ILE A 319 8.30 0.35 -7.06
C ILE A 319 7.39 0.84 -5.93
N ILE A 320 7.46 0.23 -4.74
CA ILE A 320 6.64 0.62 -3.58
C ILE A 320 6.87 2.09 -3.24
N ILE A 321 8.14 2.51 -3.13
CA ILE A 321 8.50 3.90 -2.80
C ILE A 321 7.99 4.86 -3.88
N GLN A 322 8.11 4.48 -5.15
CA GLN A 322 7.60 5.29 -6.25
C GLN A 322 6.08 5.44 -6.20
N ILE A 323 5.33 4.37 -5.92
CA ILE A 323 3.87 4.43 -5.76
C ILE A 323 3.51 5.35 -4.60
N MET A 324 4.12 5.20 -3.41
CA MET A 324 3.84 6.07 -2.28
C MET A 324 4.11 7.56 -2.60
N ILE A 325 5.16 7.88 -3.35
CA ILE A 325 5.45 9.25 -3.80
C ILE A 325 4.40 9.75 -4.80
N ILE A 326 3.99 8.91 -5.77
CA ILE A 326 2.93 9.24 -6.73
C ILE A 326 1.63 9.57 -5.99
N GLU A 327 1.30 8.76 -4.98
CA GLU A 327 0.06 8.88 -4.20
C GLU A 327 0.10 10.01 -3.15
N GLN A 328 1.25 10.63 -2.88
CA GLN A 328 1.27 11.96 -2.22
C GLN A 328 0.61 13.03 -3.11
N HIS A 329 0.65 12.84 -4.43
CA HIS A 329 0.13 13.73 -5.47
C HIS A 329 -1.00 13.07 -6.28
N HIS A 330 -1.88 12.35 -5.57
CA HIS A 330 -2.94 11.53 -6.16
C HIS A 330 -3.73 12.27 -7.26
N SER A 331 -4.28 13.44 -6.94
CA SER A 331 -5.12 14.23 -7.85
C SER A 331 -4.37 14.73 -9.10
N GLN A 332 -3.05 14.84 -9.06
CA GLN A 332 -2.25 15.45 -10.13
C GLN A 332 -1.63 14.41 -11.07
N ILE A 333 -1.08 13.33 -10.51
CA ILE A 333 -0.22 12.40 -11.27
C ILE A 333 -0.59 10.92 -11.11
N SER A 334 -1.46 10.55 -10.16
CA SER A 334 -1.78 9.13 -9.98
C SER A 334 -2.52 8.59 -11.20
N PRO A 335 -2.06 7.46 -11.77
CA PRO A 335 -2.79 6.75 -12.82
C PRO A 335 -3.89 5.85 -12.27
N TYR A 336 -3.95 5.63 -10.95
CA TYR A 336 -4.88 4.68 -10.34
C TYR A 336 -6.32 5.17 -10.47
N ARG A 337 -7.15 4.37 -11.13
CA ARG A 337 -8.60 4.60 -11.25
C ARG A 337 -9.31 3.28 -10.98
N TYR A 338 -10.34 3.32 -10.15
CA TYR A 338 -11.10 2.12 -9.82
C TYR A 338 -12.59 2.39 -9.84
N THR A 339 -13.36 1.53 -10.51
CA THR A 339 -14.74 1.87 -10.89
C THR A 339 -15.69 2.03 -9.70
N GLU A 340 -15.35 1.38 -8.58
CA GLU A 340 -16.16 1.41 -7.36
C GLU A 340 -15.87 2.67 -6.53
N LEU A 341 -14.85 3.45 -6.90
CA LEU A 341 -14.59 4.73 -6.27
C LEU A 341 -15.47 5.85 -6.83
N ASP A 342 -15.79 6.79 -5.94
CA ASP A 342 -16.47 8.03 -6.25
C ASP A 342 -15.65 8.95 -7.18
N ASN A 343 -16.23 10.11 -7.52
CA ASN A 343 -15.59 11.20 -8.26
C ASN A 343 -14.94 10.75 -9.58
N ASN A 344 -15.70 10.02 -10.40
CA ASN A 344 -15.22 9.43 -11.65
C ASN A 344 -14.00 8.52 -11.41
N HIS A 345 -14.15 7.58 -10.46
CA HIS A 345 -13.20 6.50 -10.22
C HIS A 345 -11.88 6.96 -9.58
N GLN A 346 -11.87 8.15 -8.97
CA GLN A 346 -10.69 8.76 -8.32
C GLN A 346 -10.78 8.72 -6.79
N GLY A 347 -11.95 8.47 -6.22
CA GLY A 347 -12.14 8.57 -4.78
C GLY A 347 -12.19 10.02 -4.30
N SER A 348 -12.08 10.22 -2.98
CA SER A 348 -12.28 11.54 -2.37
C SER A 348 -11.22 12.56 -2.82
N THR A 349 -11.66 13.81 -3.03
CA THR A 349 -10.75 14.91 -3.36
C THR A 349 -9.83 15.20 -2.17
N VAL A 350 -8.53 15.35 -2.44
CA VAL A 350 -7.51 15.63 -1.43
C VAL A 350 -6.64 16.83 -1.80
N ASN A 351 -6.12 17.51 -0.79
CA ASN A 351 -5.07 18.52 -0.91
C ASN A 351 -3.71 17.92 -0.50
N TYR A 352 -2.60 18.42 -1.05
CA TYR A 352 -1.28 17.90 -0.68
C TYR A 352 -0.97 18.11 0.81
N THR A 353 -0.64 17.02 1.50
CA THR A 353 -0.27 17.03 2.92
C THR A 353 1.14 16.53 3.20
N GLY A 354 1.78 15.85 2.25
CA GLY A 354 2.96 15.02 2.47
C GLY A 354 2.64 13.56 2.85
N MET A 355 1.40 13.25 3.28
CA MET A 355 0.95 11.86 3.43
C MET A 355 0.67 11.23 2.06
N THR A 356 0.71 9.90 2.02
CA THR A 356 0.33 9.12 0.82
C THR A 356 -1.15 8.72 0.91
N TRP A 357 -1.84 8.85 -0.21
CA TRP A 357 -3.26 8.52 -0.35
C TRP A 357 -3.49 7.00 -0.21
N SER A 358 -4.69 6.59 0.20
CA SER A 358 -5.17 5.20 0.20
C SER A 358 -6.64 5.17 -0.23
N ALA A 359 -6.97 4.31 -1.19
CA ALA A 359 -8.33 4.18 -1.70
C ALA A 359 -9.24 3.44 -0.71
N PHE A 360 -8.68 2.39 -0.09
CA PHE A 360 -9.38 1.50 0.83
C PHE A 360 -8.63 1.40 2.15
N ARG A 361 -9.36 0.98 3.17
CA ARG A 361 -8.88 0.64 4.51
C ARG A 361 -8.41 -0.82 4.53
N PRO A 362 -7.73 -1.25 5.62
CA PRO A 362 -7.41 -2.66 5.83
C PRO A 362 -8.65 -3.56 6.01
N SER A 363 -9.84 -2.96 6.18
CA SER A 363 -11.14 -3.65 6.15
C SER A 363 -11.66 -3.94 4.74
N ASP A 364 -10.89 -3.60 3.70
CA ASP A 364 -11.27 -3.56 2.28
C ASP A 364 -12.40 -2.57 1.95
N ASP A 365 -12.83 -1.73 2.90
CA ASP A 365 -13.83 -0.69 2.66
C ASP A 365 -13.19 0.61 2.15
N GLN A 366 -13.92 1.36 1.32
CA GLN A 366 -13.45 2.63 0.78
C GLN A 366 -13.21 3.67 1.89
N THR A 367 -12.12 4.43 1.77
CA THR A 367 -11.85 5.57 2.65
C THR A 367 -12.83 6.71 2.38
N ARG A 368 -13.26 7.41 3.44
CA ARG A 368 -14.06 8.63 3.27
C ARG A 368 -13.16 9.79 2.89
N TYR A 369 -12.03 9.93 3.58
CA TYR A 369 -10.97 10.86 3.20
C TYR A 369 -9.67 10.10 2.93
N GLY A 370 -9.02 10.43 1.82
CA GLY A 370 -7.96 9.61 1.23
C GLY A 370 -6.68 9.48 2.06
N TYR A 371 -6.43 10.35 3.05
CA TYR A 371 -5.29 10.18 3.96
C TYR A 371 -5.72 9.40 5.20
N LEU A 372 -5.66 8.08 5.10
CA LEU A 372 -5.88 7.15 6.20
C LEU A 372 -4.68 7.19 7.17
N ILE A 373 -4.90 7.76 8.35
CA ILE A 373 -3.86 8.07 9.33
C ILE A 373 -3.16 6.80 9.85
N PRO A 374 -3.85 5.72 10.27
CA PRO A 374 -3.19 4.49 10.71
C PRO A 374 -2.25 3.88 9.67
N SER A 375 -2.67 3.83 8.40
CA SER A 375 -1.82 3.30 7.33
C SER A 375 -0.62 4.19 7.04
N ASN A 376 -0.77 5.52 7.16
CA ASN A 376 0.36 6.45 7.05
C ASN A 376 1.31 6.35 8.26
N MET A 377 0.80 6.10 9.48
CA MET A 377 1.63 5.77 10.64
C MET A 377 2.45 4.50 10.40
N MET A 378 1.81 3.44 9.87
CA MET A 378 2.50 2.22 9.48
C MET A 378 3.56 2.49 8.41
N ALA A 379 3.25 3.32 7.41
CA ALA A 379 4.20 3.74 6.37
C ALA A 379 5.45 4.41 6.99
N CYS A 380 5.28 5.36 7.92
CA CYS A 380 6.41 5.98 8.62
C CYS A 380 7.32 4.94 9.30
N VAL A 381 6.72 3.95 9.97
CA VAL A 381 7.49 2.88 10.63
C VAL A 381 8.27 2.04 9.63
N VAL A 382 7.60 1.53 8.59
CA VAL A 382 8.25 0.61 7.64
C VAL A 382 9.29 1.32 6.78
N LEU A 383 9.14 2.63 6.53
CA LEU A 383 10.16 3.43 5.85
C LEU A 383 11.41 3.62 6.73
N GLU A 384 11.26 3.79 8.05
CA GLU A 384 12.40 3.81 8.98
C GLU A 384 13.14 2.47 9.01
N GLN A 385 12.36 1.38 9.08
CA GLN A 385 12.87 0.02 9.01
C GLN A 385 13.63 -0.24 7.70
N LEU A 386 13.09 0.26 6.59
CA LEU A 386 13.70 0.13 5.28
C LEU A 386 14.99 0.95 5.17
N ILE A 387 15.06 2.15 5.77
CA ILE A 387 16.30 2.95 5.87
C ILE A 387 17.41 2.12 6.53
N GLU A 388 17.11 1.42 7.63
CA GLU A 388 18.07 0.54 8.31
C GLU A 388 18.52 -0.61 7.38
N MET A 389 17.58 -1.30 6.73
CA MET A 389 17.88 -2.40 5.80
C MET A 389 18.73 -1.95 4.63
N ILE A 390 18.36 -0.87 3.94
CA ILE A 390 19.09 -0.37 2.77
C ILE A 390 20.50 0.05 3.17
N LYS A 391 20.69 0.77 4.28
CA LYS A 391 22.04 1.13 4.77
C LYS A 391 22.91 -0.09 5.03
N LYS A 392 22.33 -1.20 5.52
CA LYS A 392 23.09 -2.38 5.93
C LYS A 392 23.33 -3.37 4.79
N ILE A 393 22.34 -3.60 3.95
CA ILE A 393 22.32 -4.66 2.92
C ILE A 393 22.72 -4.09 1.55
N PHE A 394 22.37 -2.83 1.27
CA PHE A 394 22.62 -2.15 -0.02
C PHE A 394 23.22 -0.75 0.18
N PRO A 395 24.36 -0.61 0.89
CA PRO A 395 24.93 0.68 1.26
C PRO A 395 25.23 1.61 0.06
N GLU A 396 25.38 1.06 -1.14
CA GLU A 396 25.60 1.80 -2.38
C GLU A 396 24.34 2.51 -2.92
N LYS A 397 23.14 2.17 -2.43
CA LYS A 397 21.86 2.72 -2.91
C LYS A 397 21.51 4.06 -2.25
N ILE A 398 22.45 4.99 -2.33
CA ILE A 398 22.38 6.31 -1.67
C ILE A 398 21.14 7.11 -2.13
N GLN A 399 20.80 7.07 -3.42
CA GLN A 399 19.66 7.85 -3.93
C GLN A 399 18.32 7.31 -3.44
N LEU A 400 18.14 5.99 -3.46
CA LEU A 400 16.94 5.35 -2.92
C LEU A 400 16.80 5.65 -1.43
N LEU A 401 17.90 5.59 -0.67
CA LEU A 401 17.93 5.92 0.74
C LEU A 401 17.45 7.36 1.02
N LYS A 402 17.89 8.33 0.20
CA LYS A 402 17.42 9.73 0.29
C LYS A 402 15.93 9.84 0.02
N GLN A 403 15.42 9.17 -1.01
CA GLN A 403 13.99 9.17 -1.35
C GLN A 403 13.14 8.58 -0.22
N ILE A 404 13.54 7.45 0.34
CA ILE A 404 12.84 6.82 1.48
C ILE A 404 12.85 7.76 2.69
N SER A 405 14.00 8.38 2.99
CA SER A 405 14.13 9.30 4.13
C SER A 405 13.24 10.53 3.96
N GLN A 406 13.23 11.13 2.77
CA GLN A 406 12.37 12.29 2.47
C GLN A 406 10.89 11.92 2.56
N LEU A 407 10.47 10.83 1.92
CA LEU A 407 9.09 10.35 1.94
C LEU A 407 8.61 10.12 3.38
N ARG A 408 9.45 9.51 4.24
CA ARG A 408 9.12 9.30 5.64
C ARG A 408 8.88 10.62 6.39
N GLU A 409 9.78 11.59 6.21
CA GLU A 409 9.66 12.91 6.85
C GLU A 409 8.43 13.69 6.35
N ASP A 410 8.13 13.61 5.05
CA ASP A 410 6.93 14.23 4.47
C ASP A 410 5.65 13.64 5.07
N ILE A 411 5.55 12.31 5.13
CA ILE A 411 4.38 11.61 5.71
C ILE A 411 4.25 11.97 7.19
N LEU A 412 5.34 11.91 7.96
CA LEU A 412 5.33 12.25 9.38
C LEU A 412 4.88 13.70 9.59
N SER A 413 5.39 14.63 8.81
CA SER A 413 5.01 16.05 8.87
C SER A 413 3.52 16.24 8.54
N GLY A 414 3.02 15.50 7.54
CA GLY A 414 1.60 15.49 7.19
C GLY A 414 0.71 14.95 8.31
N ILE A 415 1.08 13.83 8.94
CA ILE A 415 0.37 13.28 10.10
C ILE A 415 0.31 14.31 11.23
N ASN A 416 1.44 14.95 11.57
CA ASN A 416 1.49 15.89 12.67
C ASN A 416 0.67 17.17 12.41
N LYS A 417 0.58 17.62 11.15
CA LYS A 417 -0.12 18.84 10.79
C LYS A 417 -1.62 18.63 10.58
N TYR A 418 -2.01 17.53 9.93
CA TYR A 418 -3.38 17.30 9.48
C TYR A 418 -4.07 16.15 10.21
N GLY A 419 -3.31 15.21 10.77
CA GLY A 419 -3.85 14.02 11.46
C GLY A 419 -4.15 14.24 12.94
N ILE A 420 -3.75 15.35 13.55
CA ILE A 420 -3.99 15.64 14.98
C ILE A 420 -5.13 16.65 15.11
N VAL A 421 -6.15 16.32 15.91
CA VAL A 421 -7.31 17.18 16.18
C VAL A 421 -7.54 17.38 17.67
N ASN A 422 -8.20 18.49 18.05
CA ASN A 422 -8.65 18.70 19.42
C ASN A 422 -10.07 18.13 19.59
N HIS A 423 -10.21 17.07 20.39
CA HIS A 423 -11.47 16.49 20.82
C HIS A 423 -11.90 17.08 22.17
N GLU A 424 -13.16 17.47 22.31
CA GLU A 424 -13.69 18.18 23.49
C GLU A 424 -13.41 17.44 24.81
N LYS A 425 -13.55 16.11 24.81
CA LYS A 425 -13.34 15.27 26.00
C LYS A 425 -11.91 14.76 26.20
N TYR A 426 -11.21 14.42 25.12
CA TYR A 426 -9.95 13.65 25.17
C TYR A 426 -8.73 14.52 24.85
N GLY A 427 -8.93 15.83 24.62
CA GLY A 427 -7.85 16.72 24.23
C GLY A 427 -7.34 16.38 22.82
N LYS A 428 -6.03 16.42 22.62
CA LYS A 428 -5.43 16.10 21.32
C LYS A 428 -5.48 14.59 21.06
N ILE A 429 -6.09 14.21 19.94
CA ILE A 429 -6.15 12.84 19.45
C ILE A 429 -5.78 12.78 17.97
N TYR A 430 -5.47 11.59 17.48
CA TYR A 430 -5.36 11.34 16.05
C TYR A 430 -6.75 11.15 15.43
N ALA A 431 -6.98 11.78 14.28
CA ALA A 431 -8.09 11.43 13.39
C ALA A 431 -7.81 10.08 12.71
N PHE A 432 -8.87 9.40 12.27
CA PHE A 432 -8.75 8.16 11.50
C PHE A 432 -8.42 8.46 10.03
N GLU A 433 -9.10 9.43 9.44
CA GLU A 433 -8.89 9.88 8.07
C GLU A 433 -8.95 11.40 7.97
N THR A 434 -8.20 11.97 7.04
CA THR A 434 -8.26 13.41 6.68
C THR A 434 -8.09 13.60 5.17
N ASP A 435 -8.48 14.77 4.65
CA ASP A 435 -8.40 15.12 3.23
C ASP A 435 -7.35 16.20 2.90
N GLY A 436 -6.70 16.77 3.92
CA GLY A 436 -5.78 17.90 3.75
C GLY A 436 -6.46 19.28 3.60
N PHE A 437 -7.79 19.33 3.67
CA PHE A 437 -8.61 20.53 3.83
C PHE A 437 -9.11 20.71 5.27
N PHE A 438 -8.53 19.96 6.22
CA PHE A 438 -8.91 19.90 7.63
C PHE A 438 -10.29 19.27 7.90
N GLN A 439 -10.85 18.53 6.93
CA GLN A 439 -11.93 17.60 7.26
C GLN A 439 -11.35 16.34 7.87
N ASN A 440 -11.99 15.84 8.93
CA ASN A 440 -11.50 14.72 9.70
C ASN A 440 -12.62 13.72 9.96
N LEU A 441 -12.30 12.43 9.91
CA LEU A 441 -13.16 11.35 10.38
C LEU A 441 -12.64 10.85 11.72
N LEU A 442 -13.47 10.92 12.76
CA LEU A 442 -13.11 10.50 14.12
C LEU A 442 -13.81 9.18 14.44
N ILE A 443 -13.15 8.08 14.06
CA ILE A 443 -13.55 6.70 14.33
C ILE A 443 -12.29 5.89 14.68
N ASP A 444 -12.45 4.60 14.95
CA ASP A 444 -11.41 3.62 14.68
C ASP A 444 -12.07 2.34 14.18
N ASP A 445 -11.36 1.58 13.36
CA ASP A 445 -11.81 0.30 12.80
C ASP A 445 -11.02 -0.85 13.41
N ALA A 446 -11.61 -2.04 13.46
CA ALA A 446 -10.96 -3.23 14.01
C ALA A 446 -9.74 -3.70 13.22
N ASN A 447 -9.71 -3.47 11.89
CA ASN A 447 -8.66 -4.00 11.02
C ASN A 447 -7.34 -3.24 11.19
N ILE A 448 -6.22 -3.95 11.12
CA ILE A 448 -4.88 -3.40 11.36
C ILE A 448 -4.20 -3.09 10.02
N PRO A 449 -3.61 -1.90 9.82
CA PRO A 449 -3.41 -0.80 10.78
C PRO A 449 -4.69 -0.04 11.19
N SER A 450 -4.89 0.06 12.50
CA SER A 450 -5.87 0.91 13.20
C SER A 450 -5.17 1.92 14.13
N LEU A 451 -5.90 2.94 14.62
CA LEU A 451 -5.34 3.87 15.61
C LEU A 451 -4.95 3.13 16.90
N LEU A 452 -5.76 2.16 17.34
CA LEU A 452 -5.46 1.29 18.47
C LEU A 452 -4.13 0.52 18.27
N SER A 453 -3.82 0.10 17.04
CA SER A 453 -2.62 -0.68 16.71
C SER A 453 -1.33 0.14 16.59
N ALA A 454 -1.38 1.48 16.69
CA ALA A 454 -0.21 2.34 16.42
C ALA A 454 1.02 1.94 17.24
N SER A 455 0.85 1.64 18.54
CA SER A 455 1.95 1.19 19.41
C SER A 455 2.45 -0.21 19.05
N TYR A 456 1.56 -1.15 18.72
CA TYR A 456 1.92 -2.49 18.26
C TYR A 456 2.74 -2.44 16.97
N LEU A 457 2.38 -1.53 16.06
CA LEU A 457 3.12 -1.32 14.82
C LEU A 457 4.48 -0.66 15.06
N GLY A 458 4.69 -0.04 16.22
CA GLY A 458 5.94 0.64 16.59
C GLY A 458 5.97 2.12 16.22
N PHE A 459 4.82 2.73 15.93
CA PHE A 459 4.75 4.15 15.62
C PHE A 459 5.17 4.99 16.83
N LYS A 460 6.19 5.82 16.62
CA LYS A 460 6.73 6.77 17.59
C LYS A 460 7.13 8.03 16.85
N THR A 461 6.98 9.17 17.50
CA THR A 461 7.27 10.46 16.90
C THR A 461 7.89 11.41 17.92
N SER A 462 8.80 12.27 17.47
CA SER A 462 9.38 13.34 18.29
C SER A 462 8.35 14.39 18.72
N TYR A 463 7.18 14.42 18.06
CA TYR A 463 6.06 15.29 18.41
C TYR A 463 5.22 14.76 19.58
N ASP A 464 5.31 13.45 19.87
CA ASP A 464 4.66 12.79 21.01
C ASP A 464 5.67 11.88 21.74
N PRO A 465 6.75 12.45 22.30
CA PRO A 465 7.85 11.65 22.87
C PRO A 465 7.44 10.84 24.10
N LEU A 466 6.32 11.21 24.73
CA LEU A 466 5.75 10.54 25.89
C LEU A 466 4.51 9.68 25.54
N ASN A 467 4.19 9.51 24.25
CA ASN A 467 3.02 8.78 23.75
C ASN A 467 1.66 9.26 24.32
N GLN A 468 1.56 10.52 24.75
CA GLN A 468 0.33 11.07 25.34
C GLN A 468 -0.80 11.19 24.31
N LEU A 469 -0.49 11.51 23.06
CA LEU A 469 -1.51 11.56 21.99
C LEU A 469 -1.98 10.15 21.66
N ILE A 470 -1.07 9.17 21.60
CA ILE A 470 -1.44 7.76 21.42
C ILE A 470 -2.35 7.29 22.55
N GLN A 471 -2.02 7.60 23.81
CA GLN A 471 -2.84 7.22 24.96
C GLN A 471 -4.21 7.92 24.98
N SER A 472 -4.26 9.22 24.64
CA SER A 472 -5.52 9.96 24.53
C SER A 472 -6.39 9.41 23.41
N THR A 473 -5.78 9.05 22.29
CA THR A 473 -6.45 8.39 21.16
C THR A 473 -6.97 7.01 21.56
N ARG A 474 -6.16 6.19 22.27
CA ARG A 474 -6.59 4.90 22.83
C ARG A 474 -7.86 5.04 23.68
N GLN A 475 -7.89 6.03 24.59
CA GLN A 475 -9.07 6.29 25.43
C GLN A 475 -10.31 6.72 24.62
N PHE A 476 -10.11 7.48 23.54
CA PHE A 476 -11.17 7.84 22.62
C PHE A 476 -11.73 6.62 21.87
N VAL A 477 -10.85 5.82 21.24
CA VAL A 477 -11.28 4.71 20.36
C VAL A 477 -11.92 3.54 21.11
N LEU A 478 -11.53 3.33 22.38
CA LEU A 478 -12.13 2.36 23.30
C LEU A 478 -13.29 2.95 24.12
N SER A 479 -14.05 3.88 23.54
CA SER A 479 -15.18 4.52 24.20
C SER A 479 -16.36 4.72 23.26
N LYS A 480 -17.52 5.05 23.83
CA LYS A 480 -18.75 5.39 23.08
C LYS A 480 -18.62 6.61 22.16
N TYR A 481 -17.50 7.35 22.22
CA TYR A 481 -17.22 8.44 21.28
C TYR A 481 -16.70 7.93 19.93
N ASN A 482 -16.16 6.71 19.87
CA ASN A 482 -15.98 6.00 18.62
C ASN A 482 -17.32 5.38 18.19
N PRO A 483 -17.92 5.79 17.06
CA PRO A 483 -19.18 5.23 16.57
C PRO A 483 -19.14 3.72 16.28
N LEU A 484 -17.95 3.15 16.08
CA LEU A 484 -17.73 1.72 15.85
C LEU A 484 -17.37 0.96 17.13
N PHE A 485 -17.35 1.61 18.28
CA PHE A 485 -17.24 0.94 19.58
C PHE A 485 -18.63 0.51 20.08
N PHE A 486 -18.77 -0.78 20.36
CA PHE A 486 -20.02 -1.36 20.87
C PHE A 486 -19.80 -1.96 22.26
N GLN A 487 -20.84 -1.91 23.09
CA GLN A 487 -20.83 -2.48 24.43
C GLN A 487 -22.21 -3.10 24.72
N GLY A 488 -22.21 -4.40 25.03
CA GLY A 488 -23.41 -5.16 25.33
C GLY A 488 -23.26 -5.98 26.61
N LYS A 489 -24.10 -7.01 26.73
CA LYS A 489 -24.21 -7.86 27.91
C LYS A 489 -22.95 -8.70 28.16
N TYR A 490 -22.35 -9.25 27.10
CA TYR A 490 -21.26 -10.20 27.21
C TYR A 490 -19.90 -9.61 26.85
N ALA A 491 -19.87 -8.67 25.90
CA ALA A 491 -18.61 -8.08 25.43
C ALA A 491 -18.75 -6.60 25.09
N TRP A 492 -17.59 -5.97 24.92
CA TRP A 492 -17.43 -4.66 24.31
C TRP A 492 -16.15 -4.66 23.48
N GLY A 493 -16.02 -3.70 22.57
CA GLY A 493 -14.86 -3.58 21.70
C GLY A 493 -15.16 -2.76 20.46
N ILE A 494 -14.17 -2.69 19.57
CA ILE A 494 -14.29 -2.01 18.28
C ILE A 494 -14.78 -3.03 17.25
N GLY A 495 -15.76 -2.64 16.45
CA GLY A 495 -16.23 -3.38 15.28
C GLY A 495 -15.70 -2.80 13.98
N SER A 496 -16.46 -3.00 12.91
CA SER A 496 -16.21 -2.39 11.62
C SER A 496 -17.53 -2.09 10.92
N GLN A 497 -17.55 -1.07 10.06
CA GLN A 497 -18.67 -0.84 9.14
C GLN A 497 -18.87 -2.01 8.15
N HIS A 498 -17.85 -2.85 7.98
CA HIS A 498 -17.88 -4.07 7.17
C HIS A 498 -18.85 -5.12 7.74
N THR A 499 -19.11 -5.09 9.04
CA THR A 499 -19.96 -6.05 9.76
C THR A 499 -21.22 -5.40 10.32
N GLN A 500 -22.18 -6.22 10.75
CA GLN A 500 -23.43 -5.72 11.30
C GLN A 500 -23.21 -4.87 12.56
N LYS A 501 -24.10 -3.90 12.80
CA LYS A 501 -24.09 -3.12 14.05
C LYS A 501 -24.14 -4.05 15.27
N ASN A 502 -23.45 -3.66 16.35
CA ASN A 502 -23.32 -4.43 17.59
C ASN A 502 -22.45 -5.69 17.45
N TYR A 503 -21.72 -5.86 16.35
CA TYR A 503 -20.68 -6.87 16.24
C TYR A 503 -19.32 -6.24 16.51
N VAL A 504 -18.55 -6.88 17.40
CA VAL A 504 -17.17 -6.50 17.71
C VAL A 504 -16.22 -7.55 17.17
N TRP A 505 -15.01 -7.14 16.82
CA TRP A 505 -14.03 -8.04 16.22
C TRP A 505 -13.06 -8.54 17.29
N PRO A 506 -12.84 -9.86 17.43
CA PRO A 506 -11.78 -10.40 18.28
C PRO A 506 -10.42 -9.76 17.96
N MET A 507 -10.14 -9.43 16.70
CA MET A 507 -8.93 -8.71 16.29
C MET A 507 -8.69 -7.43 17.09
N ALA A 508 -9.73 -6.60 17.30
CA ALA A 508 -9.60 -5.36 18.06
C ALA A 508 -9.36 -5.62 19.56
N ILE A 509 -9.99 -6.66 20.12
CA ILE A 509 -9.81 -7.07 21.52
C ILE A 509 -8.40 -7.63 21.74
N ILE A 510 -7.90 -8.40 20.76
CA ILE A 510 -6.52 -8.89 20.75
C ILE A 510 -5.54 -7.73 20.68
N MET A 511 -5.80 -6.76 19.79
CA MET A 511 -4.97 -5.57 19.65
C MET A 511 -5.00 -4.70 20.89
N GLU A 512 -6.16 -4.58 21.56
CA GLU A 512 -6.30 -3.94 22.86
C GLU A 512 -5.31 -4.58 23.86
N GLY A 513 -5.27 -5.91 23.93
CA GLY A 513 -4.33 -6.67 24.75
C GLY A 513 -2.85 -6.42 24.41
N LEU A 514 -2.49 -6.55 23.14
CA LEU A 514 -1.12 -6.38 22.63
C LEU A 514 -0.54 -4.97 22.84
N THR A 515 -1.40 -3.99 23.12
CA THR A 515 -1.03 -2.58 23.29
C THR A 515 -1.23 -2.07 24.73
N ILE A 516 -1.51 -2.97 25.68
CA ILE A 516 -1.43 -2.65 27.12
C ILE A 516 0.04 -2.54 27.53
N SER A 517 0.41 -1.45 28.21
CA SER A 517 1.71 -1.37 28.91
C SER A 517 1.67 -2.32 30.11
N ILE A 518 2.64 -3.21 30.26
CA ILE A 518 2.70 -4.11 31.42
C ILE A 518 3.29 -3.35 32.60
N ASP A 519 2.45 -2.67 33.36
CA ASP A 519 2.76 -2.16 34.69
C ASP A 519 1.68 -2.63 35.69
N ASN A 520 1.95 -2.51 36.99
CA ASN A 520 1.05 -3.06 38.02
C ASN A 520 -0.38 -2.50 37.96
N ASN A 521 -0.62 -1.36 37.31
CA ASN A 521 -1.93 -0.71 37.25
C ASN A 521 -2.81 -1.23 36.10
N THR A 522 -2.24 -1.89 35.09
CA THR A 522 -2.95 -2.29 33.86
C THR A 522 -3.25 -3.79 33.76
N ILE A 523 -2.83 -4.61 34.73
CA ILE A 523 -3.16 -6.05 34.80
C ILE A 523 -4.68 -6.31 34.73
N LYS A 524 -5.50 -5.39 35.26
CA LYS A 524 -6.97 -5.45 35.20
C LYS A 524 -7.51 -5.29 33.78
N ASP A 525 -6.83 -4.54 32.93
CA ASP A 525 -7.25 -4.36 31.54
C ASP A 525 -7.07 -5.67 30.77
N LEU A 526 -5.97 -6.38 31.04
CA LEU A 526 -5.67 -7.67 30.40
C LEU A 526 -6.61 -8.80 30.89
N ASP A 527 -7.04 -8.79 32.15
CA ASP A 527 -8.11 -9.68 32.65
C ASP A 527 -9.39 -9.54 31.81
N SER A 528 -9.83 -8.31 31.55
CA SER A 528 -11.02 -8.06 30.72
C SER A 528 -10.87 -8.54 29.27
N VAL A 529 -9.65 -8.51 28.73
CA VAL A 529 -9.31 -9.02 27.39
C VAL A 529 -9.47 -10.53 27.36
N TRP A 530 -8.89 -11.25 28.34
CA TRP A 530 -9.02 -12.72 28.42
C TRP A 530 -10.46 -13.17 28.56
N GLN A 531 -11.25 -12.50 29.42
CA GLN A 531 -12.67 -12.82 29.58
C GLN A 531 -13.45 -12.67 28.28
N ARG A 532 -13.23 -11.58 27.53
CA ARG A 532 -13.93 -11.34 26.26
C ARG A 532 -13.50 -12.31 25.15
N LEU A 533 -12.23 -12.70 25.10
CA LEU A 533 -11.74 -13.66 24.09
C LEU A 533 -12.17 -15.10 24.40
N GLU A 534 -12.26 -15.47 25.67
CA GLU A 534 -12.76 -16.79 26.09
C GLU A 534 -14.22 -17.00 25.67
N ILE A 535 -15.06 -15.97 25.68
CA ILE A 535 -16.46 -16.11 25.27
C ILE A 535 -16.66 -15.96 23.75
N SER A 536 -15.72 -15.33 23.03
CA SER A 536 -15.88 -14.99 21.62
C SER A 536 -15.70 -16.18 20.68
N HIS A 537 -15.07 -17.27 21.13
CA HIS A 537 -14.81 -18.43 20.29
C HIS A 537 -16.05 -19.33 20.06
N ALA A 538 -17.20 -19.05 20.68
CA ALA A 538 -18.48 -19.72 20.43
C ALA A 538 -18.44 -21.28 20.41
N ASN A 539 -17.61 -21.90 21.26
CA ASN A 539 -17.32 -23.36 21.27
C ASN A 539 -16.70 -23.94 19.98
N THR A 540 -16.20 -23.08 19.08
CA THR A 540 -15.49 -23.50 17.86
C THR A 540 -14.00 -23.74 18.09
N PHE A 541 -13.44 -23.18 19.16
CA PHE A 541 -12.00 -23.18 19.47
C PHE A 541 -11.13 -22.48 18.42
N SER A 542 -11.71 -21.50 17.72
CA SER A 542 -11.03 -20.57 16.82
C SER A 542 -11.53 -19.15 17.07
N MET A 543 -10.76 -18.17 16.63
CA MET A 543 -11.22 -16.79 16.55
C MET A 543 -12.04 -16.57 15.28
N HIS A 544 -12.91 -15.56 15.35
CA HIS A 544 -13.84 -15.20 14.29
C HIS A 544 -13.54 -13.80 13.79
N GLU A 545 -14.13 -13.41 12.66
CA GLU A 545 -14.03 -12.02 12.18
C GLU A 545 -14.74 -11.08 13.16
N SER A 546 -16.01 -11.37 13.47
CA SER A 546 -16.81 -10.57 14.38
C SER A 546 -17.85 -11.41 15.11
N PHE A 547 -18.30 -10.94 16.29
CA PHE A 547 -19.38 -11.58 17.05
C PHE A 547 -20.28 -10.54 17.73
N ASN A 548 -21.55 -10.90 17.92
CA ASN A 548 -22.54 -10.03 18.56
C ASN A 548 -22.25 -9.86 20.07
N ILE A 549 -22.21 -8.62 20.55
CA ILE A 549 -21.94 -8.27 21.96
C ILE A 549 -22.96 -8.81 22.98
N ASP A 550 -24.19 -9.11 22.53
CA ASP A 550 -25.29 -9.65 23.34
C ASP A 550 -25.53 -11.15 23.10
N ASN A 551 -24.91 -11.74 22.07
CA ASN A 551 -24.93 -13.17 21.82
C ASN A 551 -23.67 -13.64 21.04
N PRO A 552 -22.56 -14.00 21.73
CA PRO A 552 -21.31 -14.37 21.05
C PRO A 552 -21.38 -15.59 20.11
N ARG A 553 -22.47 -16.37 20.15
CA ARG A 553 -22.70 -17.46 19.19
C ARG A 553 -23.12 -16.97 17.81
N ASP A 554 -23.56 -15.73 17.70
CA ASP A 554 -23.83 -15.08 16.42
C ASP A 554 -22.54 -14.39 15.96
N PHE A 555 -21.81 -15.05 15.06
CA PHE A 555 -20.51 -14.59 14.57
C PHE A 555 -20.40 -14.70 13.04
N THR A 556 -19.42 -13.99 12.47
CA THR A 556 -19.05 -14.05 11.06
C THR A 556 -17.68 -14.70 10.88
N ARG A 557 -17.46 -15.32 9.71
CA ARG A 557 -16.26 -16.10 9.33
C ARG A 557 -15.81 -17.11 10.39
N ARG A 558 -16.17 -18.36 10.16
CA ARG A 558 -15.75 -19.46 11.04
C ARG A 558 -14.25 -19.76 10.94
N TRP A 559 -13.61 -19.42 9.82
CA TRP A 559 -12.21 -19.69 9.55
C TRP A 559 -11.51 -18.43 9.05
N PHE A 560 -10.76 -17.79 9.94
CA PHE A 560 -10.02 -16.57 9.64
C PHE A 560 -8.62 -16.63 10.26
N ALA A 561 -7.69 -17.18 9.48
CA ALA A 561 -6.36 -17.58 9.95
C ALA A 561 -5.50 -16.41 10.45
N TRP A 562 -5.74 -15.19 9.96
CA TRP A 562 -5.04 -14.00 10.47
C TRP A 562 -5.42 -13.72 11.93
N VAL A 563 -6.70 -13.75 12.28
CA VAL A 563 -7.13 -13.46 13.66
C VAL A 563 -6.65 -14.56 14.62
N ASP A 564 -6.68 -15.82 14.18
CA ASP A 564 -6.08 -16.94 14.89
C ASP A 564 -4.57 -16.72 15.12
N SER A 565 -3.83 -16.35 14.08
CA SER A 565 -2.40 -16.04 14.17
C SER A 565 -2.11 -14.91 15.17
N LEU A 566 -2.91 -13.84 15.15
CA LEU A 566 -2.78 -12.70 16.05
C LEU A 566 -3.14 -13.07 17.51
N PHE A 567 -4.14 -13.93 17.71
CA PHE A 567 -4.50 -14.44 19.03
C PHE A 567 -3.38 -15.31 19.62
N ALA A 568 -2.77 -16.17 18.80
CA ALA A 568 -1.61 -16.94 19.22
C ALA A 568 -0.42 -16.03 19.59
N GLU A 569 -0.18 -14.94 18.85
CA GLU A 569 0.82 -13.93 19.19
C GLU A 569 0.53 -13.26 20.54
N LEU A 570 -0.73 -12.92 20.83
CA LEU A 570 -1.13 -12.37 22.13
C LEU A 570 -0.85 -13.35 23.28
N ILE A 571 -1.19 -14.62 23.12
CA ILE A 571 -0.89 -15.66 24.12
C ILE A 571 0.62 -15.78 24.32
N LEU A 572 1.41 -15.80 23.25
CA LEU A 572 2.87 -15.89 23.35
C LEU A 572 3.47 -14.67 24.07
N THR A 573 2.97 -13.48 23.75
CA THR A 573 3.41 -12.20 24.34
C THR A 573 3.11 -12.12 25.84
N HIS A 574 1.93 -12.60 26.25
CA HIS A 574 1.43 -12.47 27.63
C HIS A 574 1.22 -13.82 28.33
N LEU A 575 2.03 -14.83 27.99
CA LEU A 575 1.84 -16.20 28.49
C LEU A 575 1.90 -16.27 30.02
N GLU A 576 2.82 -15.53 30.64
CA GLU A 576 2.95 -15.47 32.09
C GLU A 576 1.71 -14.87 32.75
N GLN A 577 1.20 -13.77 32.21
CA GLN A 577 0.00 -13.12 32.74
C GLN A 577 -1.25 -13.98 32.54
N LEU A 578 -1.35 -14.73 31.44
CA LEU A 578 -2.43 -15.69 31.22
C LEU A 578 -2.35 -16.86 32.22
N GLU A 579 -1.16 -17.37 32.55
CA GLU A 579 -0.99 -18.37 33.61
C GLU A 579 -1.48 -17.84 34.97
N ASP A 580 -1.10 -16.61 35.33
CA ASP A 580 -1.51 -15.99 36.58
C ASP A 580 -3.03 -15.78 36.64
N TRP A 581 -3.63 -15.34 35.54
CA TRP A 581 -5.07 -15.23 35.39
C TRP A 581 -5.79 -16.58 35.58
N LEU A 582 -5.28 -17.65 34.98
CA LEU A 582 -5.81 -19.00 35.13
C LEU A 582 -5.68 -19.54 36.57
N ARG A 583 -4.56 -19.27 37.25
CA ARG A 583 -4.35 -19.63 38.65
C ARG A 583 -5.34 -18.91 39.56
N TYR A 584 -5.58 -17.61 39.32
CA TYR A 584 -6.53 -16.82 40.10
C TYR A 584 -7.95 -17.36 39.96
N ARG A 585 -8.39 -17.69 38.74
CA ARG A 585 -9.71 -18.32 38.51
C ARG A 585 -9.88 -19.70 39.12
N ARG A 586 -8.80 -20.43 39.43
CA ARG A 586 -8.87 -21.70 40.17
C ARG A 586 -9.22 -21.48 41.65
N SER A 587 -8.90 -20.31 42.18
CA SER A 587 -9.06 -19.98 43.60
C SER A 587 -10.44 -19.44 43.97
N ILE A 588 -11.21 -19.02 42.96
CA ILE A 588 -12.64 -18.65 43.03
C ILE A 588 -13.47 -19.89 42.72
#